data_AF-A0A1B6L774-F1
#
_entry.id   AF-A0A1B6L774-F1
#
_cell.length_a   1.000
_cell.length_b   1.000
_cell.length_c   1.000
_cell.angle_alpha   90.00
_cell.angle_beta   90.00
_cell.angle_gamma   90.00
#
_symmetry.space_group_name_H-M   'P 1'
#
loop_
_entity.id
_entity.type
_entity.pdbx_description
1 polymer ?
#
loop_
_entity_poly.entity_id
_entity_poly.type
_entity_poly.pdbx_seq_one_letter_code
_entity_poly.pdbx_strand_id
1 'polypeptide(L)'
;MDFTSQEYAEMHFVYGYCNGNALAARREYEARYPDRRIPSSAVFSRLHQRLVESGTVHKHHNEVGRGVVHDVGAEDLVLGMVLDDPETSTRDVAREVGLSNWKVWDILRKNKIKPFHINPVQALEETDFEPRVQFCRWLLNSDMEQYEFFKKILWTDESLFTREGVFNTHNMHHWSEQNTHATKERAFQRRFRVNVWAGVLGDQY
;
A
#
# COMPACT_ATOMS: atom_id res chain seq x y z
N MET A 1 -17.25 20.41 22.77
CA MET A 1 -16.82 21.79 22.46
C MET A 1 -15.78 22.21 23.48
N ASP A 2 -14.56 22.47 23.03
CA ASP A 2 -13.50 23.05 23.85
C ASP A 2 -13.61 24.57 23.89
N PHE A 3 -12.98 25.19 24.88
CA PHE A 3 -12.91 26.65 25.01
C PHE A 3 -11.87 27.22 24.06
N THR A 4 -12.03 28.49 23.70
CA THR A 4 -11.05 29.23 22.91
C THR A 4 -9.76 29.48 23.71
N SER A 5 -8.65 29.75 23.02
CA SER A 5 -7.37 30.09 23.67
C SER A 5 -7.50 31.30 24.62
N GLN A 6 -8.32 32.29 24.24
CA GLN A 6 -8.60 33.45 25.06
C GLN A 6 -9.32 33.07 26.36
N GLU A 7 -10.39 32.28 26.26
CA GLU A 7 -11.13 31.81 27.44
C GLU A 7 -10.23 30.98 28.37
N TYR A 8 -9.33 30.15 27.83
CA TYR A 8 -8.35 29.45 28.66
C TYR A 8 -7.37 30.40 29.35
N ALA A 9 -6.85 31.43 28.68
CA ALA A 9 -5.97 32.40 29.31
C ALA A 9 -6.66 33.13 30.48
N GLU A 10 -7.92 33.53 30.29
CA GLU A 10 -8.75 34.18 31.32
C GLU A 10 -9.04 33.21 32.48
N MET A 11 -9.33 31.94 32.21
CA MET A 11 -9.50 30.91 33.24
C MET A 11 -8.24 30.72 34.06
N HIS A 12 -7.07 30.63 33.41
CA HIS A 12 -5.80 30.48 34.12
C HIS A 12 -5.48 31.69 35.00
N PHE A 13 -5.76 32.90 34.50
CA PHE A 13 -5.59 34.14 35.25
C PHE A 13 -6.50 34.18 36.50
N VAL A 14 -7.78 33.85 36.36
CA VAL A 14 -8.73 33.79 37.49
C VAL A 14 -8.33 32.69 38.49
N TYR A 15 -7.83 31.55 38.01
CA TYR A 15 -7.33 30.49 38.90
C TYR A 15 -6.14 30.95 39.73
N GLY A 16 -5.20 31.69 39.13
CA GLY A 16 -4.09 32.33 39.83
C GLY A 16 -4.56 33.39 40.84
N TYR A 17 -5.51 34.24 40.45
CA TYR A 17 -6.13 35.24 41.32
C TYR A 17 -6.77 34.62 42.56
N CYS A 18 -7.38 33.45 42.42
CA CYS A 18 -7.97 32.69 43.52
C CYS A 18 -6.98 31.78 44.26
N ASN A 19 -5.66 32.02 44.14
CA ASN A 19 -4.59 31.24 44.80
C ASN A 19 -4.71 29.72 44.56
N GLY A 20 -5.12 29.31 43.36
CA GLY A 20 -5.26 27.90 42.99
C GLY A 20 -6.52 27.21 43.55
N ASN A 21 -7.47 27.95 44.12
CA ASN A 21 -8.75 27.38 44.54
C ASN A 21 -9.74 27.32 43.37
N ALA A 22 -9.98 26.10 42.86
CA ALA A 22 -10.82 25.86 41.69
C ALA A 22 -12.30 26.22 41.86
N LEU A 23 -12.85 26.08 43.07
CA LEU A 23 -14.25 26.45 43.35
C LEU A 23 -14.41 27.96 43.44
N ALA A 24 -13.47 28.65 44.08
CA ALA A 24 -13.44 30.10 44.11
C ALA A 24 -13.23 30.67 42.70
N ALA A 25 -12.32 30.10 41.92
CA ALA A 25 -12.05 30.50 40.55
C ALA A 25 -13.29 30.37 39.64
N ARG A 26 -14.08 29.30 39.80
CA ARG A 26 -15.34 29.16 39.07
C ARG A 26 -16.33 30.28 39.39
N ARG A 27 -16.54 30.56 40.68
CA ARG A 27 -17.49 31.61 41.12
C ARG A 27 -17.04 32.98 40.62
N GLU A 28 -15.75 33.25 40.68
CA GLU A 28 -15.15 34.49 40.20
C GLU A 28 -15.24 34.61 38.67
N TYR A 29 -15.04 33.52 37.93
CA TYR A 29 -15.18 33.51 36.47
C TYR A 29 -16.64 33.74 36.03
N GLU A 30 -17.59 33.12 36.71
CA GLU A 30 -19.03 33.34 36.51
C GLU A 30 -19.43 34.79 36.78
N ALA A 31 -18.90 35.40 37.85
CA ALA A 31 -19.15 36.81 38.17
C ALA A 31 -18.55 37.78 37.13
N ARG A 32 -17.38 37.47 36.57
CA ARG A 32 -16.70 38.32 35.57
C ARG A 32 -17.27 38.17 34.16
N TYR A 33 -17.83 37.01 33.83
CA TYR A 33 -18.31 36.68 32.49
C TYR A 33 -19.69 36.01 32.52
N PRO A 34 -20.75 36.74 32.92
CA PRO A 34 -22.09 36.17 33.15
C PRO A 34 -22.75 35.61 31.88
N ASP A 35 -22.45 36.18 30.70
CA ASP A 35 -23.05 35.77 29.42
C ASP A 35 -22.30 34.61 28.73
N ARG A 36 -21.27 34.05 29.37
CA ARG A 36 -20.42 33.01 28.77
C ARG A 36 -20.72 31.63 29.33
N ARG A 37 -20.24 30.61 28.62
CA ARG A 37 -20.31 29.22 29.08
C ARG A 37 -19.45 29.06 30.34
N ILE A 38 -20.08 28.69 31.45
CA ILE A 38 -19.39 28.51 32.73
C ILE A 38 -18.60 27.17 32.73
N PRO A 39 -17.26 27.21 32.88
CA PRO A 39 -16.45 26.00 33.03
C PRO A 39 -16.68 25.33 34.40
N SER A 40 -16.58 24.00 34.45
CA SER A 40 -16.54 23.27 35.73
C SER A 40 -15.27 23.60 36.51
N SER A 41 -15.29 23.53 37.84
CA SER A 41 -14.11 23.78 38.69
C SER A 41 -12.88 22.96 38.27
N ALA A 42 -13.08 21.69 37.88
CA ALA A 42 -12.00 20.82 37.42
C ALA A 42 -11.26 21.33 36.17
N VAL A 43 -11.89 22.18 35.33
CA VAL A 43 -11.24 22.75 34.13
C VAL A 43 -10.10 23.67 34.53
N PHE A 44 -10.25 24.46 35.59
CA PHE A 44 -9.23 25.40 36.05
C PHE A 44 -7.96 24.69 36.53
N SER A 45 -8.11 23.66 37.38
CA SER A 45 -6.97 22.89 37.88
C SER A 45 -6.29 22.09 36.76
N ARG A 46 -7.06 21.43 35.89
CA ARG A 46 -6.51 20.66 34.76
C ARG A 46 -5.82 21.54 33.73
N LEU A 47 -6.33 22.76 33.51
CA LEU A 47 -5.70 23.74 32.63
C LEU A 47 -4.34 24.15 33.17
N HIS A 48 -4.27 24.50 34.46
CA HIS A 48 -3.00 24.86 35.09
C HIS A 48 -2.00 23.71 35.05
N GLN A 49 -2.44 22.49 35.39
CA GLN A 49 -1.62 21.29 35.30
C GLN A 49 -1.10 21.07 33.87
N ARG A 50 -1.95 21.20 32.86
CA ARG A 50 -1.54 21.05 31.46
C ARG A 50 -0.50 22.09 31.02
N LEU A 51 -0.66 23.33 31.48
CA LEU A 51 0.32 24.39 31.24
C LEU A 51 1.67 24.05 31.87
N VAL A 52 1.68 23.52 33.10
CA VAL A 52 2.92 23.11 33.79
C VAL A 52 3.57 21.90 33.11
N GLU A 53 2.79 20.90 32.71
CA GLU A 53 3.30 19.63 32.17
C GLU A 53 3.72 19.73 30.70
N SER A 54 3.01 20.51 29.89
CA SER A 54 3.18 20.52 28.42
C SER A 54 3.34 21.91 27.81
N GLY A 55 3.11 22.99 28.56
CA GLY A 55 3.12 24.36 28.02
C GLY A 55 1.93 24.69 27.11
N THR A 56 0.94 23.80 26.99
CA THR A 56 -0.22 23.97 26.09
C THR A 56 -1.52 24.21 26.86
N VAL A 57 -2.42 25.03 26.31
CA VAL A 57 -3.78 25.24 26.86
C VAL A 57 -4.79 24.25 26.29
N HIS A 58 -4.59 23.80 25.06
CA HIS A 58 -5.48 22.86 24.36
C HIS A 58 -5.19 21.44 24.80
N LYS A 59 -6.23 20.61 24.90
CA LYS A 59 -6.02 19.17 25.06
C LYS A 59 -5.31 18.67 23.81
N HIS A 60 -4.28 17.87 23.99
CA HIS A 60 -3.85 16.98 22.91
C HIS A 60 -5.02 16.05 22.61
N HIS A 61 -5.72 16.30 21.51
CA HIS A 61 -6.36 15.23 20.80
C HIS A 61 -5.20 14.38 20.30
N ASN A 62 -4.92 13.29 21.01
CA ASN A 62 -4.11 12.24 20.43
C ASN A 62 -4.89 11.79 19.18
N GLU A 63 -4.49 12.29 18.00
CA GLU A 63 -4.74 11.62 16.71
C GLU A 63 -4.07 10.23 16.66
N VAL A 64 -3.39 9.85 17.73
CA VAL A 64 -2.85 8.54 17.96
C VAL A 64 -4.00 7.63 18.42
N GLY A 65 -4.63 6.95 17.46
CA GLY A 65 -5.31 5.69 17.73
C GLY A 65 -4.42 4.80 18.59
N ARG A 66 -5.03 3.99 19.48
CA ARG A 66 -4.38 3.08 20.44
C ARG A 66 -2.95 2.71 20.02
N GLY A 67 -1.98 3.09 20.85
CA GLY A 67 -0.58 2.71 20.67
C GLY A 67 -0.49 1.21 20.40
N VAL A 68 -0.09 0.87 19.19
CA VAL A 68 0.19 -0.51 18.80
C VAL A 68 1.41 -0.91 19.61
N VAL A 69 1.23 -1.81 20.56
CA VAL A 69 2.36 -2.51 21.19
C VAL A 69 3.12 -3.16 20.04
N HIS A 70 4.32 -2.67 19.75
CA HIS A 70 5.23 -3.27 18.80
C HIS A 70 5.74 -4.56 19.43
N ASP A 71 5.13 -5.68 19.04
CA ASP A 71 5.67 -7.00 19.33
C ASP A 71 6.84 -7.23 18.37
N VAL A 72 8.04 -6.86 18.81
CA VAL A 72 9.28 -6.94 18.02
C VAL A 72 9.53 -8.37 17.52
N GLY A 73 9.14 -9.39 18.30
CA GLY A 73 9.30 -10.79 17.90
C GLY A 73 8.41 -11.18 16.71
N ALA A 74 7.19 -10.67 16.66
CA ALA A 74 6.28 -10.92 15.54
C ALA A 74 6.69 -10.14 14.27
N GLU A 75 7.28 -8.96 14.44
CA GLU A 75 7.83 -8.16 13.34
C GLU A 75 9.05 -8.85 12.71
N ASP A 76 10.02 -9.27 13.52
CA ASP A 76 11.21 -9.97 13.04
C ASP A 76 10.87 -11.29 12.34
N LEU A 77 9.87 -12.03 12.84
CA LEU A 77 9.42 -13.27 12.22
C LEU A 77 8.78 -13.02 10.84
N VAL A 78 7.92 -11.99 10.71
CA VAL A 78 7.33 -11.61 9.42
C VAL A 78 8.40 -11.19 8.42
N LEU A 79 9.40 -10.41 8.86
CA LEU A 79 10.49 -9.96 7.99
C LEU A 79 11.39 -11.12 7.58
N GLY A 80 11.74 -12.02 8.50
CA GLY A 80 12.55 -13.20 8.22
C GLY A 80 11.91 -14.11 7.17
N MET A 81 10.62 -14.41 7.31
CA MET A 81 9.89 -15.25 6.35
C MET A 81 9.87 -14.67 4.93
N VAL A 82 9.69 -13.34 4.81
CA VAL A 82 9.68 -12.67 3.50
C VAL A 82 11.08 -12.55 2.88
N LEU A 83 12.13 -12.53 3.71
CA LEU A 83 13.52 -12.57 3.22
C LEU A 83 13.94 -13.97 2.76
N ASP A 84 13.49 -15.01 3.47
CA ASP A 84 13.79 -16.41 3.15
C ASP A 84 13.05 -16.87 1.89
N ASP A 85 11.81 -16.41 1.69
CA ASP A 85 11.03 -16.64 0.47
C ASP A 85 10.34 -15.34 -0.01
N PRO A 86 10.98 -14.60 -0.93
CA PRO A 86 10.40 -13.37 -1.49
C PRO A 86 9.11 -13.55 -2.29
N GLU A 87 8.76 -14.78 -2.70
CA GLU A 87 7.56 -15.08 -3.48
C GLU A 87 6.35 -15.44 -2.58
N THR A 88 6.56 -15.56 -1.27
CA THR A 88 5.52 -15.94 -0.33
C THR A 88 4.40 -14.89 -0.21
N SER A 89 3.16 -15.36 -0.10
CA SER A 89 1.98 -14.51 0.03
C SER A 89 1.84 -13.92 1.43
N THR A 90 1.48 -12.64 1.52
CA THR A 90 1.14 -11.98 2.81
C THR A 90 0.04 -12.70 3.61
N ARG A 91 -0.81 -13.50 2.95
CA ARG A 91 -1.83 -14.31 3.64
C ARG A 91 -1.27 -15.57 4.27
N ASP A 92 -0.26 -16.18 3.63
CA ASP A 92 0.39 -17.37 4.15
C ASP A 92 1.27 -17.02 5.36
N VAL A 93 2.05 -15.93 5.26
CA VAL A 93 2.79 -15.35 6.40
C VAL A 93 1.85 -15.05 7.57
N ALA A 94 0.68 -14.45 7.30
CA ALA A 94 -0.30 -14.14 8.33
C ALA A 94 -0.81 -15.40 9.05
N ARG A 95 -1.08 -16.48 8.29
CA ARG A 95 -1.53 -17.77 8.84
C ARG A 95 -0.44 -18.43 9.70
N GLU A 96 0.80 -18.36 9.27
CA GLU A 96 1.93 -19.01 9.95
C GLU A 96 2.35 -18.28 11.23
N VAL A 97 2.39 -16.95 11.20
CA VAL A 97 2.70 -16.12 12.38
C VAL A 97 1.49 -15.96 13.30
N GLY A 98 0.28 -16.30 12.85
CA GLY A 98 -0.95 -16.13 13.63
C GLY A 98 -1.41 -14.66 13.72
N LEU A 99 -1.09 -13.86 12.71
CA LEU A 99 -1.46 -12.45 12.61
C LEU A 99 -2.61 -12.23 11.63
N SER A 100 -3.27 -11.08 11.74
CA SER A 100 -4.16 -10.63 10.66
C SER A 100 -3.33 -10.23 9.43
N ASN A 101 -3.87 -10.48 8.24
CA ASN A 101 -3.22 -10.06 6.99
C ASN A 101 -2.94 -8.54 6.95
N TRP A 102 -3.82 -7.73 7.53
CA TRP A 102 -3.60 -6.28 7.67
C TRP A 102 -2.33 -5.95 8.49
N LYS A 103 -2.07 -6.67 9.58
CA LYS A 103 -0.89 -6.45 10.42
C LYS A 103 0.41 -6.79 9.69
N VAL A 104 0.40 -7.87 8.91
CA VAL A 104 1.52 -8.23 8.01
C VAL A 104 1.77 -7.12 6.99
N TRP A 105 0.71 -6.62 6.33
CA TRP A 105 0.82 -5.48 5.41
C TRP A 105 1.36 -4.21 6.08
N ASP A 106 0.92 -3.91 7.30
CA ASP A 106 1.43 -2.74 8.04
C ASP A 106 2.92 -2.87 8.37
N ILE A 107 3.37 -4.07 8.78
CA ILE A 107 4.79 -4.38 9.04
C ILE A 107 5.63 -4.19 7.77
N LEU A 108 5.23 -4.80 6.66
CA LEU A 108 5.97 -4.70 5.38
C LEU A 108 6.06 -3.24 4.91
N ARG A 109 4.96 -2.49 5.02
CA ARG A 109 4.92 -1.07 4.63
C ARG A 109 5.82 -0.21 5.51
N LYS A 110 5.82 -0.41 6.83
CA LYS A 110 6.70 0.31 7.77
C LYS A 110 8.18 0.03 7.48
N ASN A 111 8.49 -1.20 7.09
CA ASN A 111 9.85 -1.62 6.72
C ASN A 111 10.18 -1.39 5.23
N LYS A 112 9.33 -0.65 4.49
CA LYS A 112 9.54 -0.28 3.08
C LYS A 112 9.68 -1.47 2.11
N ILE A 113 9.20 -2.65 2.51
CA ILE A 113 9.14 -3.83 1.63
C ILE A 113 7.91 -3.68 0.73
N LYS A 114 8.11 -3.88 -0.58
CA LYS A 114 7.07 -3.73 -1.60
C LYS A 114 7.00 -4.98 -2.46
N PRO A 115 5.79 -5.41 -2.87
CA PRO A 115 5.65 -6.44 -3.88
C PRO A 115 6.09 -5.87 -5.24
N PHE A 116 6.83 -6.67 -6.00
CA PHE A 116 7.16 -6.39 -7.40
C PHE A 116 6.51 -7.46 -8.28
N HIS A 117 6.03 -7.05 -9.45
CA HIS A 117 5.50 -7.99 -10.43
C HIS A 117 6.66 -8.64 -11.19
N ILE A 118 6.69 -9.97 -11.17
CA ILE A 118 7.59 -10.75 -12.03
C ILE A 118 7.06 -10.62 -13.46
N ASN A 119 7.88 -10.07 -14.35
CA ASN A 119 7.58 -10.06 -15.78
C ASN A 119 8.12 -11.35 -16.38
N PRO A 120 7.27 -12.21 -16.97
CA PRO A 120 7.76 -13.38 -17.68
C PRO A 120 8.54 -12.91 -18.91
N VAL A 121 9.84 -13.15 -18.91
CA VAL A 121 10.72 -12.97 -20.08
C VAL A 121 10.99 -14.34 -20.68
N GLN A 122 11.25 -14.39 -22.00
CA GLN A 122 11.76 -15.61 -22.62
C GLN A 122 13.06 -16.02 -21.92
N ALA A 123 13.22 -17.31 -21.65
CA ALA A 123 14.49 -17.84 -21.18
C ALA A 123 15.54 -17.65 -22.28
N LEU A 124 16.55 -16.85 -21.99
CA LEU A 124 17.68 -16.62 -22.88
C LEU A 124 18.81 -17.56 -22.47
N GLU A 125 19.46 -18.18 -23.45
CA GLU A 125 20.70 -18.92 -23.23
C GLU A 125 21.90 -17.95 -23.25
N GLU A 126 23.01 -18.33 -22.61
CA GLU A 126 24.23 -17.49 -22.59
C GLU A 126 24.75 -17.18 -24.01
N THR A 127 24.48 -18.08 -24.95
CA THR A 127 24.83 -17.93 -26.37
C THR A 127 23.98 -16.91 -27.12
N ASP A 128 22.83 -16.48 -26.58
CA ASP A 128 21.93 -15.54 -27.24
C ASP A 128 22.34 -14.08 -27.05
N PHE A 129 23.10 -13.75 -26.00
CA PHE A 129 23.41 -12.35 -25.66
C PHE A 129 24.23 -11.66 -26.74
N GLU A 130 25.33 -12.27 -27.18
CA GLU A 130 26.22 -11.65 -28.17
C GLU A 130 25.53 -11.48 -29.54
N PRO A 131 24.84 -12.49 -30.12
CA PRO A 131 24.08 -12.31 -31.36
C PRO A 131 23.02 -11.21 -31.28
N ARG A 132 22.31 -11.09 -30.14
CA ARG A 132 21.30 -10.03 -29.95
C ARG A 132 21.94 -8.64 -29.91
N VAL A 133 23.09 -8.48 -29.24
CA VAL A 133 23.83 -7.21 -29.24
C VAL A 133 24.35 -6.88 -30.64
N GLN A 134 24.89 -7.87 -31.36
CA GLN A 134 25.35 -7.71 -32.74
C GLN A 134 24.21 -7.25 -33.66
N PHE A 135 23.05 -7.88 -33.55
CA PHE A 135 21.84 -7.51 -34.28
C PHE A 135 21.42 -6.07 -33.97
N CYS A 136 21.34 -5.68 -32.69
CA CYS A 136 21.00 -4.31 -32.31
C CYS A 136 21.99 -3.28 -32.87
N ARG A 137 23.31 -3.57 -32.81
CA ARG A 137 24.35 -2.70 -33.39
C ARG A 137 24.21 -2.58 -34.90
N TRP A 138 23.99 -3.69 -35.59
CA TRP A 138 23.74 -3.71 -37.04
C TRP A 138 22.50 -2.90 -37.41
N LEU A 139 21.40 -3.06 -36.67
CA LEU A 139 20.14 -2.35 -36.91
C LEU A 139 20.32 -0.83 -36.77
N LEU A 140 21.01 -0.39 -35.70
CA LEU A 140 21.31 1.03 -35.47
C LEU A 140 22.22 1.63 -36.54
N ASN A 141 23.28 0.91 -36.94
CA ASN A 141 24.19 1.38 -37.99
C ASN A 141 23.47 1.47 -39.35
N SER A 142 22.61 0.51 -39.66
CA SER A 142 21.85 0.49 -40.91
C SER A 142 20.88 1.66 -41.02
N ASP A 143 20.29 2.10 -39.90
CA ASP A 143 19.44 3.30 -39.85
C ASP A 143 20.24 4.60 -40.06
N MET A 144 21.47 4.68 -39.55
CA MET A 144 22.34 5.83 -39.80
C MET A 144 22.84 5.91 -41.25
N GLU A 145 23.12 4.76 -41.88
CA GLU A 145 23.70 4.71 -43.23
C GLU A 145 22.63 4.82 -44.34
N GLN A 146 21.40 4.38 -44.08
CA GLN A 146 20.35 4.33 -45.09
C GLN A 146 19.17 5.22 -44.73
N TYR A 147 18.86 6.18 -45.61
CA TYR A 147 17.66 7.02 -45.45
C TYR A 147 16.39 6.17 -45.37
N GLU A 148 15.59 6.39 -44.33
CA GLU A 148 14.33 5.70 -44.04
C GLU A 148 14.46 4.16 -43.97
N PHE A 149 15.54 3.66 -43.39
CA PHE A 149 15.81 2.22 -43.27
C PHE A 149 14.65 1.44 -42.67
N PHE A 150 14.11 1.87 -41.52
CA PHE A 150 12.99 1.17 -40.85
C PHE A 150 11.73 1.06 -41.71
N LYS A 151 11.47 2.02 -42.60
CA LYS A 151 10.30 1.96 -43.50
C LYS A 151 10.44 0.91 -44.60
N LYS A 152 11.67 0.44 -44.84
CA LYS A 152 11.98 -0.61 -45.82
C LYS A 152 11.95 -2.01 -45.19
N ILE A 153 11.82 -2.11 -43.87
CA ILE A 153 11.70 -3.39 -43.16
C ILE A 153 10.23 -3.84 -43.16
N LEU A 154 9.98 -5.03 -43.70
CA LEU A 154 8.72 -5.73 -43.53
C LEU A 154 8.79 -6.57 -42.25
N TRP A 155 8.08 -6.14 -41.21
CA TRP A 155 7.98 -6.86 -39.94
C TRP A 155 6.90 -7.92 -40.05
N THR A 156 7.24 -9.20 -39.87
CA THR A 156 6.27 -10.30 -39.93
C THR A 156 6.28 -11.10 -38.63
N ASP A 157 5.11 -11.57 -38.22
CA ASP A 157 4.97 -12.51 -37.12
C ASP A 157 3.87 -13.54 -37.40
N GLU A 158 3.98 -14.69 -36.74
CA GLU A 158 3.02 -15.78 -36.82
C GLU A 158 2.42 -16.03 -35.43
N SER A 159 1.10 -15.92 -35.32
CA SER A 159 0.38 -16.14 -34.06
C SER A 159 -0.62 -17.28 -34.19
N LEU A 160 -0.49 -18.26 -33.30
CA LEU A 160 -1.35 -19.42 -33.24
C LEU A 160 -2.56 -19.16 -32.33
N PHE A 161 -3.73 -19.00 -32.92
CA PHE A 161 -5.00 -18.91 -32.22
C PHE A 161 -5.62 -20.30 -32.10
N THR A 162 -5.77 -20.79 -30.88
CA THR A 162 -6.60 -21.96 -30.61
C THR A 162 -7.91 -21.51 -29.97
N ARG A 163 -8.94 -22.38 -29.96
CA ARG A 163 -10.15 -22.11 -29.15
C ARG A 163 -9.85 -22.01 -27.65
N GLU A 164 -8.65 -22.35 -27.21
CA GLU A 164 -8.16 -22.09 -25.84
C GLU A 164 -7.63 -20.65 -25.63
N GLY A 165 -7.68 -19.80 -26.66
CA GLY A 165 -7.22 -18.41 -26.62
C GLY A 165 -7.84 -17.59 -25.48
N VAL A 166 -7.00 -17.27 -24.50
CA VAL A 166 -7.23 -16.45 -23.29
C VAL A 166 -8.04 -17.11 -22.17
N PHE A 167 -7.68 -18.33 -21.76
CA PHE A 167 -8.02 -18.78 -20.40
C PHE A 167 -7.10 -18.09 -19.39
N ASN A 168 -7.63 -17.09 -18.66
CA ASN A 168 -7.01 -16.60 -17.44
C ASN A 168 -7.09 -17.71 -16.38
N THR A 169 -6.05 -18.54 -16.32
CA THR A 169 -5.91 -19.67 -15.36
C THR A 169 -6.03 -19.21 -13.91
N HIS A 170 -5.84 -17.92 -13.63
CA HIS A 170 -6.01 -17.30 -12.33
C HIS A 170 -7.46 -17.32 -11.81
N ASN A 171 -8.46 -17.47 -12.69
CA ASN A 171 -9.88 -17.41 -12.33
C ASN A 171 -10.57 -18.78 -12.23
N MET A 172 -9.82 -19.90 -12.31
CA MET A 172 -10.39 -21.24 -12.16
C MET A 172 -10.37 -21.66 -10.69
N HIS A 173 -11.51 -21.52 -10.00
CA HIS A 173 -11.68 -22.04 -8.65
C HIS A 173 -12.81 -23.07 -8.60
N HIS A 174 -12.54 -24.18 -7.93
CA HIS A 174 -13.54 -25.15 -7.51
C HIS A 174 -13.53 -25.21 -5.99
N TRP A 175 -14.53 -24.61 -5.34
CA TRP A 175 -14.68 -24.61 -3.89
C TRP A 175 -15.60 -25.76 -3.46
N SER A 176 -15.16 -26.58 -2.50
CA SER A 176 -15.97 -27.65 -1.89
C SER A 176 -15.44 -28.02 -0.51
N GLU A 177 -16.34 -28.39 0.42
CA GLU A 177 -15.99 -28.86 1.79
C GLU A 177 -15.33 -30.25 1.81
N GLN A 178 -15.49 -31.06 0.76
CA GLN A 178 -14.75 -32.33 0.56
C GLN A 178 -14.33 -32.50 -0.91
N ASN A 179 -13.27 -33.28 -1.16
CA ASN A 179 -12.70 -33.46 -2.50
C ASN A 179 -13.71 -34.13 -3.45
N THR A 180 -14.25 -33.37 -4.40
CA THR A 180 -15.33 -33.82 -5.32
C THR A 180 -14.85 -34.62 -6.53
N HIS A 181 -13.54 -34.82 -6.70
CA HIS A 181 -12.98 -35.39 -7.93
C HIS A 181 -13.55 -34.74 -9.20
N ALA A 182 -13.69 -33.41 -9.19
CA ALA A 182 -14.24 -32.64 -10.29
C ALA A 182 -13.41 -32.86 -11.56
N THR A 183 -13.94 -33.69 -12.45
CA THR A 183 -13.29 -34.03 -13.71
C THR A 183 -13.96 -33.19 -14.79
N LYS A 184 -13.21 -32.29 -15.41
CA LYS A 184 -13.68 -31.53 -16.58
C LYS A 184 -13.27 -32.31 -17.82
N GLU A 185 -14.25 -32.73 -18.63
CA GLU A 185 -13.99 -33.46 -19.86
C GLU A 185 -12.97 -32.72 -20.74
N ARG A 186 -11.80 -33.35 -20.93
CA ARG A 186 -10.75 -32.93 -21.85
C ARG A 186 -10.76 -33.88 -23.04
N ALA A 187 -11.46 -33.52 -24.10
CA ALA A 187 -11.11 -33.83 -25.49
C ALA A 187 -12.30 -33.52 -26.41
N PHE A 188 -12.26 -32.42 -27.14
CA PHE A 188 -12.94 -32.39 -28.44
C PHE A 188 -12.00 -33.07 -29.44
N GLN A 189 -12.49 -34.10 -30.14
CA GLN A 189 -11.73 -34.86 -31.15
C GLN A 189 -11.27 -33.99 -32.35
N ARG A 190 -11.76 -32.75 -32.48
CA ARG A 190 -11.27 -31.75 -33.44
C ARG A 190 -10.86 -30.48 -32.71
N ARG A 191 -9.55 -30.26 -32.56
CA ARG A 191 -8.97 -29.00 -32.09
C ARG A 191 -8.86 -28.05 -33.29
N PHE A 192 -9.61 -26.97 -33.28
CA PHE A 192 -9.44 -25.89 -34.25
C PHE A 192 -8.24 -25.05 -33.84
N ARG A 193 -7.29 -24.88 -34.76
CA ARG A 193 -6.15 -23.97 -34.64
C ARG A 193 -6.11 -23.13 -35.90
N VAL A 194 -5.99 -21.83 -35.75
CA VAL A 194 -5.75 -20.89 -36.84
C VAL A 194 -4.38 -20.30 -36.63
N ASN A 195 -3.51 -20.46 -37.61
CA ASN A 195 -2.29 -19.66 -37.64
C ASN A 195 -2.56 -18.41 -38.44
N VAL A 196 -2.35 -17.26 -37.82
CA VAL A 196 -2.47 -15.97 -38.48
C VAL A 196 -1.07 -15.47 -38.74
N TRP A 197 -0.81 -15.10 -39.99
CA TRP A 197 0.36 -14.32 -40.38
C TRP A 197 -0.04 -12.87 -40.54
N ALA A 198 0.74 -11.98 -39.97
CA ALA A 198 0.61 -10.55 -40.19
C ALA A 198 1.97 -9.97 -40.58
N GLY A 199 1.93 -9.01 -41.50
CA GLY A 199 3.09 -8.25 -41.94
C GLY A 199 2.79 -6.74 -41.85
N VAL A 200 3.72 -5.97 -41.30
CA VAL A 200 3.63 -4.50 -41.20
C VAL A 200 4.81 -3.90 -41.95
N LEU A 201 4.52 -2.96 -42.85
CA LEU A 201 5.51 -2.24 -43.65
C LEU A 201 5.30 -0.73 -43.50
N GLY A 202 6.35 0.00 -43.14
CA GLY A 202 6.27 1.44 -42.89
C GLY A 202 5.48 1.79 -41.61
N ASP A 203 4.97 3.02 -41.55
CA ASP A 203 4.30 3.59 -40.37
C ASP A 203 2.76 3.47 -40.42
N GLN A 204 2.21 2.58 -41.26
CA GLN A 204 0.77 2.47 -41.44
C GLN A 204 0.19 1.40 -40.51
N TYR A 205 -0.32 1.85 -39.37
CA TYR A 205 -1.19 1.10 -38.46
C TYR A 205 -2.66 1.48 -38.69
#